data_AF-A0AAV1WG16-F1
#
_entry.id   AF-A0AAV1WG16-F1
#
_cell.length_a   1.000
_cell.length_b   1.000
_cell.length_c   1.000
_cell.angle_alpha   90.00
_cell.angle_beta   90.00
_cell.angle_gamma   90.00
#
_symmetry.space_group_name_H-M   'P 1'
#
loop_
_entity.id
_entity.type
_entity.pdbx_description
1 polymer ?
#
loop_
_entity_poly.entity_id
_entity_poly.type
_entity_poly.pdbx_seq_one_letter_code
_entity_poly.pdbx_strand_id
1 'polypeptide(L)'
;MELPSITLFGVLLISSSSGCYEPDVSLEKLKDFHRRRLQVLIEAGPDMLALKTIPNKLEARACIELLEEENVQIPSWIRFTTVDGENAPSGESFEDCLEVINNSNRVHAVGINCAPPHFIDNLICKFKHPSKYFDDHDFESHARRWRDLGAKIIGGCCRTTPLTIKIISDALGEKS
;
A
#
# COMPACT_ATOMS: atom_id res chain seq x y z
N MET A 1 -14.28 -27.57 14.49
CA MET A 1 -13.79 -27.11 13.17
C MET A 1 -13.26 -25.71 13.41
N GLU A 2 -12.01 -25.63 13.82
CA GLU A 2 -11.36 -24.37 14.16
C GLU A 2 -11.14 -23.58 12.87
N LEU A 3 -11.62 -22.34 12.85
CA LEU A 3 -11.26 -21.38 11.81
C LEU A 3 -9.73 -21.26 11.84
N PRO A 4 -9.01 -21.50 10.73
CA PRO A 4 -7.58 -21.26 10.72
C PRO A 4 -7.37 -19.79 11.12
N SER A 5 -6.64 -19.59 12.21
CA SER A 5 -6.17 -18.28 12.62
C SER A 5 -5.37 -17.70 11.46
N ILE A 6 -5.95 -16.71 10.76
CA ILE A 6 -5.23 -15.93 9.77
C ILE A 6 -4.14 -15.19 10.54
N THR A 7 -2.90 -15.66 10.45
CA THR A 7 -1.75 -14.95 11.02
C THR A 7 -1.66 -13.61 10.29
N LEU A 8 -1.89 -12.54 11.05
CA LEU A 8 -1.96 -11.19 10.53
C LEU A 8 -0.62 -10.81 9.87
N PHE A 9 -0.70 -10.41 8.59
CA PHE A 9 0.30 -9.75 7.73
C PHE A 9 1.71 -9.55 8.32
N GLY A 10 2.73 -10.09 7.65
CA GLY A 10 4.10 -9.58 7.78
C GLY A 10 4.16 -8.17 7.20
N VAL A 11 4.11 -7.16 8.06
CA VAL A 11 4.16 -5.75 7.66
C VAL A 11 5.61 -5.27 7.69
N LEU A 12 6.17 -4.97 6.52
CA LEU A 12 7.37 -4.15 6.43
C LEU A 12 6.94 -2.67 6.49
N LEU A 13 6.83 -2.14 7.71
CA LEU A 13 6.75 -0.70 7.97
C LEU A 13 8.15 -0.23 8.33
N ILE A 14 8.70 0.73 7.58
CA ILE A 14 9.42 1.94 8.05
C ILE A 14 10.07 2.54 6.80
N SER A 15 9.48 3.65 6.37
CA SER A 15 10.12 4.68 5.57
C SER A 15 9.64 6.03 6.09
N SER A 16 10.45 7.09 5.94
CA SER A 16 10.01 8.45 6.27
C SER A 16 8.83 8.82 5.37
N SER A 17 7.70 9.22 5.96
CA SER A 17 6.52 9.64 5.20
C SER A 17 6.76 10.88 4.33
N SER A 18 7.87 11.60 4.53
CA SER A 18 8.25 12.75 3.70
C SER A 18 8.79 12.35 2.34
N GLY A 19 9.39 11.16 2.18
CA GLY A 19 10.09 10.75 0.96
C GLY A 19 11.36 11.54 0.61
N CYS A 20 11.54 12.74 1.18
CA CYS A 20 12.76 13.53 1.04
C CYS A 20 13.89 12.84 1.82
N TYR A 21 14.78 12.18 1.09
CA TYR A 21 16.03 11.65 1.63
C TYR A 21 17.17 12.62 1.42
N GLU A 22 18.20 12.48 2.26
CA GLU A 22 19.46 13.18 2.05
C GLU A 22 20.06 12.77 0.68
N PRO A 23 20.80 13.67 -0.01
CA PRO A 23 21.32 13.42 -1.35
C PRO A 23 22.23 12.19 -1.47
N ASP A 24 22.80 11.71 -0.36
CA ASP A 24 23.68 10.55 -0.32
C ASP A 24 22.95 9.20 -0.20
N VAL A 25 21.62 9.20 -0.08
CA VAL A 25 20.81 7.98 -0.02
C VAL A 25 20.69 7.37 -1.41
N SER A 26 21.37 6.25 -1.61
CA SER A 26 21.37 5.47 -2.85
C SER A 26 20.37 4.31 -2.81
N LEU A 27 20.11 3.73 -3.98
CA LEU A 27 19.34 2.49 -4.14
C LEU A 27 19.90 1.36 -3.26
N GLU A 28 21.23 1.15 -3.28
CA GLU A 28 21.89 0.11 -2.47
C GLU A 28 21.76 0.38 -0.97
N LYS A 29 21.88 1.64 -0.52
CA LYS A 29 21.66 1.98 0.89
C LYS A 29 20.22 1.64 1.34
N LEU A 30 19.23 1.88 0.49
CA LEU A 30 17.84 1.50 0.78
C LEU A 30 17.65 -0.01 0.80
N LYS A 31 18.29 -0.75 -0.12
CA LYS A 31 18.27 -2.22 -0.13
C LYS A 31 18.91 -2.77 1.14
N ASP A 32 20.10 -2.29 1.51
CA ASP A 32 20.79 -2.67 2.75
C ASP A 32 19.94 -2.40 3.99
N PHE A 33 19.28 -1.23 4.04
CA PHE A 33 18.37 -0.86 5.13
C PHE A 33 17.18 -1.81 5.28
N HIS A 34 16.59 -2.27 4.17
CA HIS A 34 15.42 -3.16 4.18
C HIS A 34 15.76 -4.64 4.25
N ARG A 35 16.94 -5.06 3.78
CA ARG A 35 17.32 -6.48 3.60
C ARG A 35 17.14 -7.30 4.86
N ARG A 36 17.75 -6.89 5.98
CA ARG A 36 17.65 -7.67 7.22
C ARG A 36 16.20 -7.79 7.71
N ARG A 37 15.39 -6.75 7.56
CA ARG A 37 13.99 -6.73 7.99
C ARG A 37 13.15 -7.65 7.11
N LEU A 38 13.38 -7.64 5.80
CA LEU A 38 12.75 -8.55 4.87
C LEU A 38 13.08 -10.02 5.22
N GLN A 39 14.36 -10.34 5.44
CA GLN A 39 14.79 -11.70 5.80
C GLN A 39 14.12 -12.20 7.08
N VAL A 40 14.06 -11.38 8.13
CA VAL A 40 13.36 -11.72 9.39
C VAL A 40 11.87 -11.98 9.14
N LEU A 41 11.22 -11.18 8.30
CA LEU A 41 9.81 -11.38 7.95
C LEU A 41 9.60 -12.66 7.14
N ILE A 42 10.50 -12.99 6.21
CA ILE A 42 10.41 -14.24 5.43
C ILE A 42 10.56 -15.46 6.35
N GLU A 43 11.53 -15.44 7.26
CA GLU A 43 11.77 -16.51 8.24
C GLU A 43 10.55 -16.77 9.14
N ALA A 44 9.74 -15.74 9.41
CA ALA A 44 8.50 -15.87 10.18
C ALA A 44 7.38 -16.60 9.42
N GLY A 45 7.54 -16.86 8.12
CA GLY A 45 6.58 -17.59 7.28
C GLY A 45 5.21 -16.95 7.11
N PRO A 46 5.10 -15.65 6.76
CA PRO A 46 3.81 -14.99 6.56
C PRO A 46 3.12 -15.49 5.29
N ASP A 47 1.78 -15.44 5.29
CA ASP A 47 0.98 -15.74 4.10
C ASP A 47 1.19 -14.71 2.97
N MET A 48 1.52 -13.46 3.32
CA MET A 48 1.75 -12.36 2.39
C MET A 48 2.62 -11.27 3.02
N LEU A 49 3.43 -10.61 2.19
CA LEU A 49 4.26 -9.46 2.58
C LEU A 49 3.60 -8.13 2.21
N ALA A 50 3.61 -7.21 3.15
CA ALA A 50 3.03 -5.89 3.00
C ALA A 50 4.11 -4.80 3.03
N LEU A 51 4.49 -4.28 1.86
CA LEU A 51 5.33 -3.07 1.74
C LEU A 51 4.41 -1.85 1.80
N LYS A 52 4.41 -1.11 2.91
CA LYS A 52 3.43 -0.03 3.15
C LYS A 52 4.09 1.33 3.33
N THR A 53 3.35 2.37 2.95
CA THR A 53 3.75 3.77 3.10
C THR A 53 5.06 4.07 2.35
N ILE A 54 5.17 3.58 1.11
CA ILE A 54 6.30 3.89 0.25
C ILE A 54 6.16 5.33 -0.26
N PRO A 55 7.12 6.22 -0.02
CA PRO A 55 6.96 7.65 -0.26
C PRO A 55 7.55 8.12 -1.59
N ASN A 56 8.27 7.26 -2.34
CA ASN A 56 8.92 7.63 -3.60
C ASN A 56 9.22 6.43 -4.51
N LYS A 57 9.60 6.72 -5.76
CA LYS A 57 9.93 5.72 -6.79
C LYS A 57 11.21 4.96 -6.46
N LEU A 58 12.20 5.63 -5.87
CA LEU A 58 13.52 5.06 -5.56
C LEU A 58 13.42 3.91 -4.55
N GLU A 59 12.66 4.09 -3.48
CA GLU A 59 12.45 3.07 -2.46
C GLU A 59 11.51 1.95 -2.91
N ALA A 60 10.51 2.27 -3.74
CA ALA A 60 9.70 1.24 -4.39
C ALA A 60 10.59 0.29 -5.21
N ARG A 61 11.51 0.85 -6.00
CA ARG A 61 12.50 0.08 -6.75
C ARG A 61 13.40 -0.74 -5.83
N ALA A 62 13.92 -0.15 -4.75
CA ALA A 62 14.75 -0.84 -3.77
C ALA A 62 14.05 -2.08 -3.21
N CYS A 63 12.77 -1.95 -2.82
CA CYS A 63 11.99 -3.06 -2.27
C CYS A 63 11.75 -4.15 -3.31
N ILE A 64 11.43 -3.78 -4.56
CA ILE A 64 11.14 -4.72 -5.63
C ILE A 64 12.38 -5.52 -6.02
N GLU A 65 13.52 -4.85 -6.25
CA GLU A 65 14.78 -5.53 -6.55
C GLU A 65 15.17 -6.47 -5.42
N LEU A 66 14.96 -6.06 -4.17
CA LEU A 66 15.27 -6.89 -3.01
C LEU A 66 14.38 -8.14 -2.92
N LEU A 67 13.10 -8.06 -3.29
CA LEU A 67 12.23 -9.23 -3.39
C LEU A 67 12.74 -10.24 -4.44
N GLU A 68 13.36 -9.74 -5.51
CA GLU A 68 13.95 -10.57 -6.56
C GLU A 68 15.29 -11.18 -6.13
N GLU A 69 16.18 -10.38 -5.54
CA GLU A 69 17.49 -10.80 -5.02
C GLU A 69 17.38 -11.89 -3.95
N GLU A 70 16.45 -11.73 -3.01
CA GLU A 70 16.21 -12.70 -1.94
C GLU A 70 15.30 -13.87 -2.41
N ASN A 71 14.97 -13.93 -3.71
CA ASN A 71 14.14 -14.95 -4.35
C ASN A 71 12.80 -15.23 -3.63
N VAL A 72 12.13 -14.16 -3.21
CA VAL A 72 10.94 -14.25 -2.35
C VAL A 72 9.75 -14.83 -3.11
N GLN A 73 9.24 -15.98 -2.65
CA GLN A 73 8.07 -16.65 -3.22
C GLN A 73 6.75 -16.26 -2.55
N ILE A 74 6.83 -15.59 -1.41
CA ILE A 74 5.65 -15.12 -0.66
C ILE A 74 5.01 -13.99 -1.48
N PRO A 75 3.68 -14.04 -1.75
CA PRO A 75 2.98 -12.95 -2.42
C PRO A 75 3.24 -11.63 -1.71
N SER A 76 3.32 -10.54 -2.47
CA SER A 76 3.56 -9.22 -1.91
C SER A 76 2.67 -8.15 -2.53
N TRP A 77 2.35 -7.12 -1.76
CA TRP A 77 1.82 -5.87 -2.29
C TRP A 77 2.74 -4.71 -1.95
N ILE A 78 2.58 -3.63 -2.72
CA ILE A 78 3.19 -2.34 -2.42
C ILE A 78 2.12 -1.27 -2.29
N ARG A 79 2.24 -0.41 -1.29
CA ARG A 79 1.33 0.71 -1.09
C ARG A 79 2.10 2.00 -0.95
N PHE A 80 1.78 2.96 -1.81
CA PHE A 80 2.32 4.30 -1.69
C PHE A 80 1.54 5.13 -0.68
N THR A 81 2.12 6.27 -0.30
CA THR A 81 1.41 7.36 0.37
C THR A 81 1.36 8.58 -0.55
N THR A 82 0.51 9.55 -0.24
CA THR A 82 0.40 10.83 -0.96
C THR A 82 0.11 11.96 0.02
N VAL A 83 0.50 13.17 -0.34
CA VAL A 83 0.18 14.40 0.41
C VAL A 83 -0.76 15.33 -0.36
N ASP A 84 -1.00 15.08 -1.64
CA ASP A 84 -1.79 15.92 -2.54
C ASP A 84 -2.87 15.14 -3.33
N GLY A 85 -2.89 13.81 -3.23
CA GLY A 85 -3.82 12.96 -3.99
C GLY A 85 -3.43 12.75 -5.44
N GLU A 86 -2.23 13.14 -5.84
CA GLU A 86 -1.78 13.07 -7.24
C GLU A 86 -0.38 12.49 -7.41
N ASN A 87 0.52 12.78 -6.46
CA ASN A 87 1.94 12.43 -6.51
C ASN A 87 2.37 11.70 -5.22
N ALA A 88 3.51 11.03 -5.32
CA ALA A 88 4.26 10.58 -4.16
C ALA A 88 4.82 11.80 -3.39
N PRO A 89 5.06 11.73 -2.07
CA PRO A 89 5.64 12.83 -1.28
C PRO A 89 6.91 13.46 -1.86
N SER A 90 7.72 12.69 -2.56
CA SER A 90 8.94 13.15 -3.22
C SER A 90 8.71 13.88 -4.56
N GLY A 91 7.47 13.93 -5.04
CA GLY A 91 7.05 14.68 -6.22
C GLY A 91 6.90 13.85 -7.49
N GLU A 92 7.26 12.56 -7.49
CA GLU A 92 7.02 11.69 -8.65
C GLU A 92 5.52 11.42 -8.85
N SER A 93 5.10 11.35 -10.12
CA SER A 93 3.75 10.95 -10.48
C SER A 93 3.50 9.48 -10.13
N PHE A 94 2.25 9.10 -9.86
CA PHE A 94 1.94 7.68 -9.62
C PHE A 94 2.15 6.83 -10.88
N GLU A 95 2.03 7.40 -12.07
CA GLU A 95 2.36 6.76 -13.33
C GLU A 95 3.85 6.34 -13.36
N ASP A 96 4.76 7.23 -12.96
CA ASP A 96 6.20 6.93 -12.88
C ASP A 96 6.50 5.87 -11.82
N CYS A 97 5.78 5.90 -10.69
CA CYS A 97 5.91 4.91 -9.63
C CYS A 97 5.41 3.52 -10.08
N LEU A 98 4.32 3.46 -10.86
CA LEU A 98 3.73 2.22 -11.36
C LEU A 98 4.58 1.53 -12.42
N GLU A 99 5.32 2.30 -13.21
CA GLU A 99 6.28 1.75 -14.18
C GLU A 99 7.26 0.77 -13.52
N VAL A 100 7.74 1.09 -12.32
CA VAL A 100 8.65 0.21 -11.57
C VAL A 100 7.95 -1.09 -11.16
N ILE A 101 6.68 -1.01 -10.78
CA ILE A 101 5.89 -2.16 -10.32
C ILE A 101 5.54 -3.08 -11.47
N ASN A 102 5.10 -2.52 -12.59
CA ASN A 102 4.66 -3.29 -13.76
C ASN A 102 5.79 -4.13 -14.39
N ASN A 103 7.05 -3.80 -14.09
CA ASN A 103 8.21 -4.56 -14.54
C ASN A 103 8.58 -5.74 -13.61
N SER A 104 7.88 -5.93 -12.49
CA SER A 104 8.16 -7.02 -11.54
C SER A 104 7.05 -8.06 -11.47
N ASN A 105 7.43 -9.33 -11.44
CA ASN A 105 6.52 -10.44 -11.21
C ASN A 105 6.33 -10.78 -9.71
N ARG A 106 7.00 -10.05 -8.81
CA ARG A 106 6.95 -10.32 -7.35
C ARG A 106 5.83 -9.56 -6.64
N VAL A 107 5.34 -8.47 -7.23
CA VAL A 107 4.30 -7.62 -6.66
C VAL A 107 2.95 -7.96 -7.30
N HIS A 108 2.00 -8.37 -6.48
CA HIS A 108 0.70 -8.89 -6.91
C HIS A 108 -0.44 -7.88 -6.75
N ALA A 109 -0.20 -6.81 -5.99
CA ALA A 109 -1.16 -5.72 -5.84
C ALA A 109 -0.44 -4.39 -5.56
N VAL A 110 -1.06 -3.31 -6.01
CA VAL A 110 -0.67 -1.93 -5.69
C VAL A 110 -1.84 -1.23 -5.00
N GLY A 111 -1.54 -0.28 -4.12
CA GLY A 111 -2.55 0.57 -3.53
C GLY A 111 -1.99 1.82 -2.88
N ILE A 112 -2.83 2.52 -2.14
CA ILE A 112 -2.46 3.70 -1.36
C ILE A 112 -2.82 3.44 0.11
N ASN A 113 -2.02 3.91 1.04
CA ASN A 113 -2.36 3.95 2.45
C ASN A 113 -1.82 5.20 3.13
N CYS A 114 -2.41 5.51 4.30
CA CYS A 114 -1.96 6.63 5.13
C CYS A 114 -1.99 8.00 4.43
N ALA A 115 -3.00 8.18 3.57
CA ALA A 115 -3.44 9.46 3.05
C ALA A 115 -4.89 9.73 3.51
N PRO A 116 -5.32 11.01 3.55
CA PRO A 116 -6.72 11.36 3.74
C PRO A 116 -7.65 10.60 2.77
N PRO A 117 -8.81 10.07 3.23
CA PRO A 117 -9.73 9.30 2.39
C PRO A 117 -10.12 9.98 1.08
N HIS A 118 -10.33 11.30 1.09
CA HIS A 118 -10.69 12.07 -0.10
C HIS A 118 -9.61 12.09 -1.20
N PHE A 119 -8.34 11.85 -0.87
CA PHE A 119 -7.28 11.67 -1.87
C PHE A 119 -7.34 10.30 -2.54
N ILE A 120 -7.86 9.29 -1.85
CA ILE A 120 -7.94 7.92 -2.35
C ILE A 120 -8.93 7.83 -3.51
N ASP A 121 -10.04 8.55 -3.45
CA ASP A 121 -11.09 8.54 -4.47
C ASP A 121 -10.54 8.88 -5.86
N ASN A 122 -9.77 9.96 -5.95
CA ASN A 122 -9.16 10.39 -7.21
C ASN A 122 -8.06 9.41 -7.67
N LEU A 123 -7.34 8.79 -6.74
CA LEU A 123 -6.25 7.86 -7.07
C LEU A 123 -6.75 6.52 -7.56
N ILE A 124 -7.83 5.97 -6.99
CA ILE A 124 -8.46 4.78 -7.56
C ILE A 124 -9.01 5.11 -8.95
N CYS A 125 -9.53 6.33 -9.17
CA CYS A 125 -9.92 6.82 -10.50
C CYS A 125 -8.74 7.07 -11.46
N LYS A 126 -7.51 7.35 -11.00
CA LYS A 126 -6.33 7.38 -11.89
C LYS A 126 -5.97 5.98 -12.42
N PHE A 127 -6.53 4.92 -11.82
CA PHE A 127 -6.53 3.56 -12.40
C PHE A 127 -7.72 3.27 -13.35
N LYS A 128 -8.64 4.23 -13.58
CA LYS A 128 -9.62 4.40 -14.70
C LYS A 128 -10.62 5.54 -14.35
N HIS A 129 -10.60 6.65 -15.12
CA HIS A 129 -11.28 7.97 -14.91
C HIS A 129 -12.83 7.97 -14.66
N PRO A 130 -13.52 9.13 -14.38
CA PRO A 130 -13.39 10.10 -13.26
C PRO A 130 -14.75 10.46 -12.56
N SER A 131 -14.74 11.05 -11.34
CA SER A 131 -15.43 12.32 -10.97
C SER A 131 -15.78 12.54 -9.47
N LYS A 132 -15.52 13.79 -9.01
CA LYS A 132 -16.13 14.68 -7.98
C LYS A 132 -16.13 14.33 -6.45
N TYR A 133 -15.79 15.40 -5.71
CA TYR A 133 -15.73 15.74 -4.25
C TYR A 133 -16.56 14.91 -3.23
N PHE A 134 -16.09 14.81 -1.97
CA PHE A 134 -16.74 15.26 -0.68
C PHE A 134 -16.28 14.50 0.62
N ASP A 135 -16.25 15.27 1.74
CA ASP A 135 -16.32 15.04 3.21
C ASP A 135 -15.70 13.81 3.94
N ASP A 136 -15.00 14.05 5.07
CA ASP A 136 -14.26 13.09 5.91
C ASP A 136 -15.16 12.23 6.83
N HIS A 137 -16.48 12.39 6.76
CA HIS A 137 -17.47 11.64 7.55
C HIS A 137 -18.34 10.77 6.65
N ASP A 138 -17.79 9.68 6.12
CA ASP A 138 -18.47 8.38 6.12
C ASP A 138 -17.55 7.29 5.52
N PHE A 139 -16.90 6.48 6.37
CA PHE A 139 -16.10 5.33 5.92
C PHE A 139 -16.94 4.27 5.19
N GLU A 140 -18.26 4.22 5.42
CA GLU A 140 -19.17 3.34 4.69
C GLU A 140 -19.29 3.76 3.23
N SER A 141 -19.64 5.02 2.95
CA SER A 141 -19.73 5.54 1.57
C SER A 141 -18.43 5.38 0.79
N HIS A 142 -17.28 5.69 1.41
CA HIS A 142 -15.97 5.52 0.81
C HIS A 142 -15.69 4.04 0.51
N ALA A 143 -15.96 3.13 1.45
CA ALA A 143 -15.73 1.71 1.23
C ALA A 143 -16.54 1.17 0.04
N ARG A 144 -17.83 1.54 -0.07
CA ARG A 144 -18.67 1.16 -1.22
C ARG A 144 -18.14 1.76 -2.52
N ARG A 145 -17.81 3.06 -2.52
CA ARG A 145 -17.23 3.75 -3.68
C ARG A 145 -15.94 3.08 -4.15
N TRP A 146 -15.02 2.78 -3.24
CA TRP A 146 -13.75 2.13 -3.56
C TRP A 146 -13.95 0.74 -4.14
N ARG A 147 -14.89 -0.05 -3.59
CA ARG A 147 -15.27 -1.36 -4.14
C ARG A 147 -15.78 -1.22 -5.57
N ASP A 148 -16.69 -0.28 -5.81
CA ASP A 148 -17.31 -0.05 -7.11
C ASP A 148 -16.29 0.45 -8.15
N LEU A 149 -15.28 1.19 -7.70
CA LEU A 149 -14.11 1.59 -8.50
C LEU A 149 -13.08 0.45 -8.69
N GLY A 150 -13.28 -0.72 -8.10
CA GLY A 150 -12.50 -1.94 -8.35
C GLY A 150 -11.52 -2.34 -7.25
N ALA A 151 -11.45 -1.61 -6.14
CA ALA A 151 -10.60 -1.99 -5.00
C ALA A 151 -11.01 -3.38 -4.46
N LYS A 152 -10.03 -4.27 -4.30
CA LYS A 152 -10.25 -5.64 -3.82
C LYS A 152 -9.94 -5.83 -2.34
N ILE A 153 -9.16 -4.93 -1.76
CA ILE A 153 -8.74 -4.99 -0.36
C ILE A 153 -8.89 -3.58 0.23
N ILE A 154 -9.83 -3.44 1.16
CA ILE A 154 -10.14 -2.16 1.84
C ILE A 154 -9.94 -2.36 3.34
N GLY A 155 -9.36 -1.36 4.00
CA GLY A 155 -9.10 -1.40 5.44
C GLY A 155 -8.66 -0.04 5.97
N GLY A 156 -8.09 -0.04 7.18
CA GLY A 156 -7.66 1.18 7.86
C GLY A 156 -6.15 1.42 7.91
N CYS A 157 -5.76 2.68 8.14
CA CYS A 157 -4.39 3.09 8.49
C CYS A 157 -4.39 3.76 9.88
N CYS A 158 -3.52 4.75 10.11
CA CYS A 158 -3.46 5.51 11.35
C CYS A 158 -4.85 6.04 11.78
N ARG A 159 -5.14 5.94 13.08
CA ARG A 159 -6.37 6.43 13.74
C ARG A 159 -7.66 5.68 13.38
N THR A 160 -7.59 4.63 12.55
CA THR A 160 -8.71 3.70 12.41
C THR A 160 -8.80 2.79 13.64
N THR A 161 -10.02 2.38 13.97
CA THR A 161 -10.31 1.55 15.15
C THR A 161 -11.04 0.27 14.74
N PRO A 162 -11.18 -0.72 15.63
CA PRO A 162 -12.04 -1.88 15.35
C PRO A 162 -13.47 -1.50 14.94
N LEU A 163 -14.02 -0.40 15.48
CA LEU A 163 -15.32 0.12 15.06
C LEU A 163 -15.31 0.57 13.60
N THR A 164 -14.24 1.26 13.16
CA THR A 164 -14.06 1.64 11.75
C THR A 164 -14.04 0.42 10.85
N ILE A 165 -13.33 -0.65 11.24
CA ILE A 165 -13.28 -1.89 10.47
C ILE A 165 -14.65 -2.58 10.42
N LYS A 166 -15.41 -2.55 11.52
CA LYS A 166 -16.79 -3.05 11.53
C LYS A 166 -17.69 -2.31 10.54
N ILE A 167 -17.65 -0.97 10.55
CA ILE A 167 -18.42 -0.13 9.61
C ILE A 167 -18.06 -0.49 8.15
N ILE A 168 -16.77 -0.60 7.83
CA ILE A 168 -16.31 -1.01 6.49
C ILE A 168 -16.81 -2.42 6.14
N SER A 169 -16.72 -3.36 7.08
CA SER A 169 -17.16 -4.74 6.86
C SER A 169 -18.66 -4.83 6.59
N ASP A 170 -19.47 -4.11 7.38
CA ASP A 170 -20.92 -4.08 7.24
C ASP A 170 -21.31 -3.46 5.88
N ALA A 171 -20.68 -2.35 5.50
CA ALA A 171 -20.87 -1.67 4.21
C ALA A 171 -20.58 -2.56 2.99
N LEU A 172 -19.57 -3.43 3.09
CA LEU A 172 -19.12 -4.32 2.02
C LEU A 172 -19.83 -5.68 2.02
N GLY A 173 -20.38 -6.09 3.16
CA GLY A 173 -21.06 -7.38 3.37
C GLY A 173 -22.52 -7.40 2.93
N GLU A 174 -23.15 -6.24 2.74
CA GLU A 174 -24.47 -6.14 2.14
C GLU A 174 -24.43 -6.59 0.67
N LYS A 175 -24.98 -7.77 0.41
CA LYS A 175 -25.06 -8.38 -0.93
C LYS A 175 -25.97 -7.57 -1.84
N SER A 176 -25.48 -7.30 -3.05
CA SER A 176 -26.31 -7.16 -4.26
C SER A 176 -26.77 -8.53 -4.75
#